data_AF-A0A0D6QQY7-F1
#
_entry.id   AF-A0A0D6QQY7-F1
#
_cell.length_a   1.000
_cell.length_b   1.000
_cell.length_c   1.000
_cell.angle_alpha   90.00
_cell.angle_beta   90.00
_cell.angle_gamma   90.00
#
_symmetry.space_group_name_H-M   'P 1'
#
loop_
_entity.id
_entity.type
_entity.pdbx_description
1 polymer ?
#
loop_
_entity_poly.entity_id
_entity_poly.type
_entity_poly.pdbx_seq_one_letter_code
_entity_poly.pdbx_strand_id
1 'polypeptide(L)'
;MEALRRAVAYDEASPELHASLAEALARAGQEELAEGEARRAVALAAGGPAASQAHLLLADLAEARGERERELEELRAAIRIEEALGRAGERPDPEPWRRLVDAYLEAGDEAAAERVRAWARTAGAP
;
A
#
# COMPACT_ATOMS: atom_id res chain seq x y z
N MET A 1 -11.56 3.70 -15.97
CA MET A 1 -10.32 4.49 -16.24
C MET A 1 -10.61 5.90 -16.72
N GLU A 2 -11.33 6.13 -17.83
CA GLU A 2 -11.55 7.50 -18.34
C GLU A 2 -12.30 8.43 -17.37
N ALA A 3 -13.32 7.92 -16.68
CA ALA A 3 -14.02 8.67 -15.64
C ALA A 3 -13.09 9.08 -14.46
N LEU A 4 -12.18 8.19 -14.06
CA LEU A 4 -11.19 8.49 -13.00
C LEU A 4 -10.19 9.55 -13.45
N ARG A 5 -9.72 9.52 -14.70
CA ARG A 5 -8.87 10.58 -15.26
C ARG A 5 -9.57 11.94 -15.24
N ARG A 6 -10.86 11.98 -15.60
CA ARG A 6 -11.66 13.22 -15.52
C ARG A 6 -11.85 13.70 -14.08
N ALA A 7 -12.04 12.77 -13.14
CA ALA A 7 -12.16 13.10 -11.72
C ALA A 7 -10.85 13.69 -11.17
N VAL A 8 -9.70 13.07 -11.43
CA VAL A 8 -8.38 13.61 -11.06
C VAL A 8 -8.15 14.98 -11.69
N ALA A 9 -8.50 15.17 -12.96
CA ALA A 9 -8.38 16.48 -13.61
C ALA A 9 -9.30 17.56 -13.01
N TYR A 10 -10.37 17.16 -12.34
CA TYR A 10 -11.26 18.08 -11.63
C TYR A 10 -10.74 18.40 -10.22
N ASP A 11 -10.12 17.43 -9.55
CA ASP A 11 -9.51 17.56 -8.23
C ASP A 11 -8.15 16.86 -8.17
N GLU A 12 -7.12 17.58 -8.58
CA GLU A 12 -5.72 17.12 -8.62
C GLU A 12 -5.09 16.99 -7.23
N ALA A 13 -5.78 17.43 -6.17
CA ALA A 13 -5.26 17.40 -4.81
C ALA A 13 -5.84 16.25 -3.98
N SER A 14 -6.78 15.46 -4.53
CA SER A 14 -7.36 14.32 -3.82
C SER A 14 -6.45 13.09 -3.87
N PRO A 15 -5.87 12.66 -2.73
CA PRO A 15 -5.09 11.43 -2.67
C PRO A 15 -5.94 10.20 -2.98
N GLU A 16 -7.23 10.20 -2.67
CA GLU A 16 -8.17 9.10 -2.95
C GLU A 16 -8.36 8.88 -4.45
N LEU A 17 -8.49 9.96 -5.22
CA LEU A 17 -8.64 9.90 -6.68
C LEU A 17 -7.35 9.40 -7.34
N HIS A 18 -6.19 9.87 -6.88
CA HIS A 18 -4.89 9.38 -7.34
C HIS A 18 -4.69 7.89 -7.00
N ALA A 19 -5.00 7.45 -5.78
CA ALA A 19 -4.92 6.03 -5.40
C ALA A 19 -5.88 5.15 -6.21
N SER A 20 -7.11 5.60 -6.42
CA SER A 20 -8.11 4.88 -7.23
C SER A 20 -7.71 4.78 -8.70
N LEU A 21 -7.12 5.84 -9.25
CA LEU A 21 -6.60 5.82 -10.62
C LEU A 21 -5.38 4.90 -10.73
N ALA A 22 -4.48 4.92 -9.76
CA ALA A 22 -3.33 4.01 -9.69
C ALA A 22 -3.77 2.54 -9.73
N GLU A 23 -4.74 2.17 -8.89
CA GLU A 23 -5.30 0.81 -8.86
C GLU A 23 -5.89 0.42 -10.23
N ALA A 24 -6.68 1.31 -10.83
CA ALA A 24 -7.29 1.05 -12.13
C ALA A 24 -6.26 0.89 -13.26
N LEU A 25 -5.13 1.61 -13.17
CA LEU A 25 -4.01 1.51 -14.11
C LEU A 25 -3.24 0.19 -13.90
N ALA A 26 -2.97 -0.19 -12.65
CA ALA A 26 -2.31 -1.44 -12.30
C ALA A 26 -3.11 -2.65 -12.81
N ARG A 27 -4.43 -2.68 -12.56
CA ARG A 27 -5.34 -3.72 -13.09
C ARG A 27 -5.38 -3.77 -14.62
N ALA A 28 -5.03 -2.69 -15.30
CA ALA A 28 -4.95 -2.61 -16.75
C ALA A 28 -3.54 -2.93 -17.30
N GLY A 29 -2.59 -3.32 -16.45
CA GLY A 29 -1.20 -3.58 -16.83
C GLY A 29 -0.40 -2.33 -17.20
N GLN A 30 -0.88 -1.14 -16.81
CA GLN A 30 -0.20 0.14 -17.08
C GLN A 30 0.68 0.54 -15.88
N GLU A 31 1.68 -0.29 -15.59
CA GLU A 31 2.47 -0.24 -14.36
C GLU A 31 3.17 1.10 -14.10
N GLU A 32 3.80 1.70 -15.13
CA GLU A 32 4.50 2.98 -14.96
C GLU A 32 3.54 4.14 -14.65
N LEU A 33 2.35 4.11 -15.26
CA LEU A 33 1.31 5.10 -14.98
C LEU A 33 0.74 4.87 -13.58
N ALA A 34 0.50 3.62 -13.19
CA ALA A 34 0.02 3.26 -11.86
C ALA A 34 0.99 3.73 -10.76
N GLU A 35 2.29 3.49 -10.95
CA GLU A 35 3.33 3.96 -10.04
C GLU A 35 3.36 5.49 -9.93
N GLY A 36 3.19 6.19 -11.06
CA GLY A 36 3.08 7.64 -11.10
C GLY A 36 1.97 8.14 -10.18
N GLU A 37 0.75 7.61 -10.35
CA GLU A 37 -0.43 8.00 -9.59
C GLU A 37 -0.35 7.60 -8.11
N ALA A 38 0.16 6.40 -7.80
CA ALA A 38 0.36 5.95 -6.42
C ALA A 38 1.34 6.86 -5.67
N ARG A 39 2.46 7.25 -6.30
CA ARG A 39 3.40 8.23 -5.72
C ARG A 39 2.76 9.60 -5.52
N ARG A 40 1.82 10.01 -6.36
CA ARG A 40 1.08 11.28 -6.18
C ARG A 40 0.14 11.21 -5.00
N ALA A 41 -0.58 10.10 -4.82
CA ALA A 41 -1.40 9.88 -3.64
C ALA A 41 -0.58 9.99 -2.33
N VAL A 42 0.57 9.33 -2.26
CA VAL A 42 1.48 9.39 -1.10
C VAL A 42 2.06 10.80 -0.88
N ALA A 43 2.36 11.53 -1.95
CA ALA A 43 2.87 12.89 -1.86
C ALA A 43 1.81 13.90 -1.35
N LEU A 44 0.54 13.68 -1.69
CA LEU A 44 -0.58 14.51 -1.27
C LEU A 44 -1.04 14.19 0.16
N ALA A 45 -0.93 12.94 0.59
CA ALA A 45 -1.23 12.52 1.95
C ALA A 45 -0.22 11.48 2.47
N ALA A 46 0.47 11.81 3.55
CA ALA A 46 1.40 10.91 4.23
C ALA A 46 0.72 9.86 5.15
N GLY A 47 -0.61 9.82 5.18
CA GLY A 47 -1.40 8.92 6.03
C GLY A 47 -2.85 8.84 5.59
N GLY A 48 -3.64 8.01 6.27
CA GLY A 48 -5.01 7.71 5.88
C GLY A 48 -5.14 6.52 4.92
N PRO A 49 -6.37 6.04 4.67
CA PRO A 49 -6.59 4.83 3.88
C PRO A 49 -6.05 4.91 2.46
N ALA A 50 -6.16 6.07 1.80
CA ALA A 50 -5.65 6.27 0.44
C ALA A 50 -4.12 6.12 0.36
N ALA A 51 -3.41 6.64 1.35
CA ALA A 51 -1.95 6.53 1.43
C ALA A 51 -1.50 5.09 1.71
N SER A 52 -2.21 4.39 2.61
CA SER A 52 -1.99 2.95 2.87
C SER A 52 -2.18 2.11 1.60
N GLN A 53 -3.29 2.31 0.88
CA GLN A 53 -3.57 1.65 -0.38
C GLN A 53 -2.52 1.97 -1.47
N ALA A 54 -2.06 3.22 -1.53
CA ALA A 54 -1.03 3.61 -2.48
C ALA A 54 0.32 2.92 -2.19
N HIS A 55 0.70 2.78 -0.93
CA HIS A 55 1.87 2.00 -0.54
C HIS A 55 1.73 0.50 -0.88
N LEU A 56 0.53 -0.10 -0.71
CA LEU A 56 0.28 -1.47 -1.16
C LEU A 56 0.46 -1.63 -2.68
N LEU A 57 -0.04 -0.67 -3.47
CA LEU A 57 0.16 -0.68 -4.93
C LEU A 57 1.64 -0.53 -5.31
N LEU A 58 2.39 0.31 -4.60
CA LEU A 58 3.84 0.43 -4.82
C LEU A 58 4.59 -0.85 -4.45
N ALA A 59 4.14 -1.57 -3.41
CA ALA A 59 4.67 -2.89 -3.06
C ALA A 59 4.39 -3.92 -4.16
N ASP A 60 3.16 -3.98 -4.70
CA ASP A 60 2.80 -4.88 -5.81
C ASP A 60 3.69 -4.66 -7.03
N LEU A 61 3.92 -3.39 -7.39
CA LEU A 61 4.77 -3.03 -8.53
C LEU A 61 6.24 -3.35 -8.28
N ALA A 62 6.72 -3.22 -7.04
CA ALA A 62 8.07 -3.60 -6.65
C ALA A 62 8.24 -5.13 -6.70
N GLU A 63 7.27 -5.89 -6.17
CA GLU A 63 7.24 -7.35 -6.21
C GLU A 63 7.29 -7.86 -7.66
N ALA A 64 6.44 -7.32 -8.55
CA ALA A 64 6.40 -7.69 -9.97
C ALA A 64 7.74 -7.49 -10.69
N ARG A 65 8.58 -6.56 -10.20
CA ARG A 65 9.90 -6.25 -10.75
C ARG A 65 11.04 -6.97 -10.03
N GLY A 66 10.74 -7.75 -8.99
CA GLY A 66 11.74 -8.40 -8.13
C GLY A 66 12.53 -7.43 -7.25
N GLU A 67 12.01 -6.22 -7.02
CA GLU A 67 12.61 -5.18 -6.16
C GLU A 67 12.29 -5.44 -4.68
N ARG A 68 12.81 -6.56 -4.13
CA ARG A 68 12.43 -7.06 -2.79
C ARG A 68 12.61 -6.03 -1.67
N GLU A 69 13.74 -5.31 -1.61
CA GLU A 69 13.94 -4.30 -0.55
C GLU A 69 12.88 -3.22 -0.60
N ARG A 70 12.48 -2.81 -1.80
CA ARG A 70 11.47 -1.77 -2.00
C ARG A 70 10.08 -2.27 -1.64
N GLU A 71 9.71 -3.48 -2.06
CA GLU A 71 8.45 -4.12 -1.63
C GLU A 71 8.32 -4.11 -0.09
N LEU A 72 9.36 -4.56 0.61
CA LEU A 72 9.37 -4.59 2.07
C LEU A 72 9.28 -3.19 2.69
N GLU A 73 9.89 -2.17 2.08
CA GLU A 73 9.81 -0.78 2.52
C GLU A 73 8.38 -0.25 2.42
N GLU A 74 7.73 -0.45 1.27
CA GLU A 74 6.37 0.01 1.00
C GLU A 74 5.34 -0.70 1.91
N LEU A 75 5.48 -2.03 2.10
CA LEU A 75 4.64 -2.78 3.04
C LEU A 75 4.77 -2.27 4.48
N ARG A 76 6.00 -1.97 4.93
CA ARG A 76 6.23 -1.37 6.25
C ARG A 76 5.66 0.04 6.36
N ALA A 77 5.61 0.81 5.27
CA ALA A 77 4.99 2.12 5.24
C ALA A 77 3.47 2.01 5.38
N ALA A 78 2.82 1.11 4.63
CA ALA A 78 1.39 0.83 4.78
C ALA A 78 1.03 0.40 6.21
N ILE A 79 1.80 -0.52 6.82
CA ILE A 79 1.61 -0.93 8.22
C ILE A 79 1.65 0.27 9.17
N ARG A 80 2.64 1.16 9.04
CA ARG A 80 2.75 2.35 9.91
C ARG A 80 1.52 3.26 9.82
N ILE A 81 0.90 3.34 8.65
CA ILE A 81 -0.33 4.11 8.42
C ILE A 81 -1.52 3.42 9.06
N GLU A 82 -1.68 2.10 8.86
CA GLU A 82 -2.74 1.30 9.46
C GLU A 82 -2.67 1.31 11.00
N GLU A 83 -1.48 1.27 11.58
CA GLU A 83 -1.31 1.46 13.03
C GLU A 83 -1.75 2.86 13.50
N ALA A 84 -1.49 3.89 12.69
CA ALA A 84 -1.94 5.25 13.00
C ALA A 84 -3.46 5.36 12.94
N LEU A 85 -4.10 4.72 11.95
CA LEU A 85 -5.55 4.61 11.83
C LEU A 85 -6.15 3.84 13.01
N GLY A 86 -5.54 2.72 13.39
CA GLY A 86 -5.87 1.95 14.59
C GLY A 86 -5.87 2.80 15.86
N ARG A 87 -4.82 3.60 16.06
CA ARG A 87 -4.73 4.54 17.19
C ARG A 87 -5.78 5.66 17.12
N ALA A 88 -6.24 6.03 15.93
CA ALA A 88 -7.32 6.98 15.72
C ALA A 88 -8.73 6.36 15.92
N GLY A 89 -8.83 5.05 16.20
CA GLY A 89 -10.08 4.34 16.44
C GLY A 89 -10.70 3.72 15.20
N GLU A 90 -10.00 3.77 14.05
CA GLU A 90 -10.38 3.02 12.87
C GLU A 90 -9.94 1.56 12.99
N ARG A 91 -10.57 0.65 12.24
CA ARG A 91 -10.15 -0.75 12.20
C ARG A 91 -9.00 -0.89 11.19
N PRO A 92 -7.80 -1.31 11.59
CA PRO A 92 -6.69 -1.50 10.66
C PRO A 92 -7.01 -2.57 9.60
N ASP A 93 -6.62 -2.31 8.37
CA ASP A 93 -6.59 -3.32 7.31
C ASP A 93 -5.45 -4.32 7.58
N PRO A 94 -5.71 -5.63 7.73
CA PRO A 94 -4.66 -6.62 7.95
C PRO A 94 -3.75 -6.87 6.73
N GLU A 95 -4.15 -6.43 5.52
CA GLU A 95 -3.48 -6.79 4.27
C GLU A 95 -1.97 -6.47 4.26
N PRO A 96 -1.49 -5.27 4.70
CA PRO A 96 -0.06 -4.98 4.72
C PRO A 96 0.77 -5.95 5.57
N TRP A 97 0.24 -6.40 6.71
CA TRP A 97 0.92 -7.41 7.54
C TRP A 97 0.94 -8.78 6.87
N ARG A 98 -0.16 -9.18 6.23
CA ARG A 98 -0.25 -10.46 5.53
C ARG A 98 0.76 -10.52 4.38
N ARG A 99 0.80 -9.48 3.55
CA ARG A 99 1.75 -9.36 2.46
C ARG A 99 3.20 -9.34 2.93
N LEU A 100 3.49 -8.67 4.04
CA LEU A 100 4.84 -8.67 4.62
C LEU A 100 5.24 -10.06 5.17
N VAL A 101 4.28 -10.81 5.74
CA VAL A 101 4.51 -12.21 6.12
C VAL A 101 4.82 -13.06 4.89
N ASP A 102 4.03 -12.93 3.84
CA ASP A 102 4.19 -13.71 2.61
C ASP A 102 5.55 -13.43 1.95
N ALA A 103 5.94 -12.15 1.85
CA ALA A 103 7.25 -11.74 1.34
C ALA A 103 8.43 -12.37 2.11
N TYR A 104 8.31 -12.48 3.44
CA TYR A 104 9.33 -13.15 4.27
C TYR A 104 9.33 -14.67 4.13
N LEU A 105 8.16 -15.30 4.00
CA LEU A 105 8.06 -16.74 3.78
C LEU A 105 8.65 -17.14 2.43
N GLU A 106 8.40 -16.36 1.38
CA GLU A 106 9.02 -16.55 0.06
C GLU A 106 10.54 -16.40 0.09
N ALA A 107 11.05 -15.53 0.96
CA ALA A 107 12.49 -15.40 1.20
C ALA A 107 13.08 -16.52 2.09
N GLY A 108 12.23 -17.42 2.61
CA GLY A 108 12.63 -18.47 3.55
C GLY A 108 12.95 -17.97 4.97
N ASP A 109 12.60 -16.72 5.31
CA ASP A 109 12.79 -16.15 6.65
C ASP A 109 11.53 -16.32 7.50
N GLU A 110 11.29 -17.56 7.94
CA GLU A 110 10.18 -17.89 8.85
C GLU A 110 10.24 -17.10 10.16
N ALA A 111 11.45 -16.80 10.64
CA ALA A 111 11.62 -16.05 11.87
C ALA A 111 11.13 -14.60 11.72
N ALA A 112 11.37 -13.97 10.56
CA ALA A 112 10.80 -12.65 10.24
C ALA A 112 9.29 -12.70 10.08
N ALA A 113 8.77 -13.71 9.37
CA ALA A 113 7.33 -13.91 9.24
C ALA A 113 6.63 -14.00 10.61
N GLU A 114 7.17 -14.78 11.54
CA GLU A 114 6.61 -14.88 12.91
C GLU A 114 6.68 -13.57 13.70
N ARG A 115 7.76 -12.79 13.53
CA ARG A 115 7.85 -11.45 14.11
C ARG A 115 6.74 -10.53 13.57
N VAL A 116 6.44 -10.60 12.28
CA VAL A 116 5.37 -9.80 11.67
C VAL A 116 3.99 -10.27 12.14
N ARG A 117 3.74 -11.58 12.26
CA ARG A 117 2.49 -12.09 12.84
C ARG A 117 2.30 -11.62 14.29
N ALA A 118 3.36 -11.62 15.08
CA ALA A 118 3.33 -11.08 16.44
C ALA A 118 3.04 -9.57 16.44
N TRP A 119 3.66 -8.82 15.52
CA TRP A 119 3.42 -7.39 15.35
C TRP A 119 1.94 -7.10 15.00
N ALA A 120 1.34 -7.82 14.06
CA ALA A 120 -0.08 -7.67 13.67
C ALA A 120 -1.02 -7.82 14.88
N ARG A 121 -0.79 -8.85 15.72
CA ARG A 121 -1.58 -9.09 16.95
C ARG A 121 -1.50 -7.92 17.92
N THR A 122 -0.33 -7.28 18.06
CA THR A 122 -0.17 -6.12 18.94
C THR A 122 -0.83 -4.86 18.38
N ALA A 123 -0.95 -4.73 17.07
CA ALA A 123 -1.61 -3.62 16.41
C ALA A 123 -3.15 -3.74 16.36
N GLY A 124 -3.71 -4.88 16.78
CA GLY A 124 -5.15 -5.13 16.67
C GLY A 124 -5.62 -5.41 15.24
N ALA A 125 -4.69 -5.69 14.32
CA ALA A 125 -5.01 -6.19 13.00
C ALA A 125 -5.55 -7.64 13.13
N PRO A 126 -6.69 -7.95 12.50
CA PRO A 126 -7.36 -9.26 12.63
C PRO A 126 -6.59 -10.42 11.97
#